data_AF-A0A952BMN8-F1
#
_entry.id   AF-A0A952BMN8-F1
#
_cell.length_a   1.000
_cell.length_b   1.000
_cell.length_c   1.000
_cell.angle_alpha   90.00
_cell.angle_beta   90.00
_cell.angle_gamma   90.00
#
_symmetry.space_group_name_H-M   'P 1'
#
loop_
_entity.id
_entity.type
_entity.pdbx_description
1 polymer ?
#
loop_
_entity_poly.entity_id
_entity_poly.type
_entity_poly.pdbx_seq_one_letter_code
_entity_poly.pdbx_strand_id
1 'polypeptide(L)'
;MALRYPDIKVDIWALNDPGKHYAYPDRISGLINQDELASYARAARGITASGADMIWIQHEFGIFGGRAGDYILSLIGRMKVPVAVALHTVLAEPDPD
;
A
#
# COMPACT_ATOMS: atom_id res chain seq x y z
N MET A 1 15.02 -11.98 -6.87
CA MET A 1 14.87 -10.74 -7.68
C MET A 1 16.17 -9.97 -7.76
N ALA A 2 16.78 -9.57 -6.63
CA ALA A 2 18.06 -8.84 -6.61
C ALA A 2 19.20 -9.54 -7.39
N LEU A 3 19.28 -10.88 -7.35
CA LEU A 3 20.29 -11.63 -8.12
C LEU A 3 20.08 -11.62 -9.64
N ARG A 4 18.87 -11.29 -10.11
CA ARG A 4 18.50 -11.29 -11.54
C ARG A 4 18.30 -9.88 -12.10
N TYR A 5 17.93 -8.93 -11.23
CA TYR A 5 17.73 -7.52 -11.53
C TYR A 5 18.35 -6.68 -10.40
N PRO A 6 19.69 -6.56 -10.35
CA PRO A 6 20.39 -5.91 -9.24
C PRO A 6 20.09 -4.42 -9.13
N ASP A 7 19.72 -3.78 -10.24
CA ASP A 7 19.40 -2.36 -10.29
C ASP A 7 17.97 -2.06 -9.84
N ILE A 8 17.12 -3.08 -9.72
CA ILE A 8 15.75 -2.92 -9.20
C ILE A 8 15.77 -3.03 -7.68
N LYS A 9 15.50 -1.90 -7.03
CA LYS A 9 15.23 -1.84 -5.59
C LYS A 9 13.73 -2.00 -5.34
N VAL A 10 13.38 -2.70 -4.27
CA VAL A 10 11.98 -2.91 -3.86
C VAL A 10 11.84 -2.54 -2.41
N ASP A 11 11.09 -1.46 -2.16
CA ASP A 11 10.58 -1.11 -0.84
C ASP A 11 9.27 -1.85 -0.58
N ILE A 12 9.07 -2.31 0.65
CA ILE A 12 7.84 -3.01 1.03
C ILE A 12 7.15 -2.24 2.13
N TRP A 13 5.93 -1.81 1.85
CA TRP A 13 5.04 -1.19 2.81
C TRP A 13 3.96 -2.20 3.20
N ALA A 14 3.96 -2.61 4.46
CA ALA A 14 2.97 -3.57 4.96
C ALA A 14 1.76 -2.86 5.53
N LEU A 15 0.58 -3.41 5.28
CA LEU A 15 -0.67 -2.93 5.86
C LEU A 15 -1.01 -3.77 7.11
N ASN A 16 -1.31 -3.10 8.21
CA ASN A 16 -1.66 -3.69 9.49
C ASN A 16 -3.16 -3.63 9.74
N ASP A 17 -3.74 -4.78 10.09
CA ASP A 17 -5.09 -4.84 10.61
C ASP A 17 -5.23 -4.01 11.90
N PRO A 18 -6.45 -3.51 12.19
CA PRO A 18 -6.72 -2.76 13.40
C PRO A 18 -6.40 -3.57 14.67
N GLY A 19 -5.62 -2.98 15.56
CA GLY A 19 -5.27 -3.58 16.85
C GLY A 19 -4.35 -4.80 16.77
N LYS A 20 -3.84 -5.16 15.59
CA LYS A 20 -2.89 -6.27 15.44
C LYS A 20 -1.45 -5.79 15.33
N HIS A 21 -0.56 -6.62 15.84
CA HIS A 21 0.88 -6.45 15.70
C HIS A 21 1.49 -7.71 15.11
N TYR A 22 2.28 -7.54 14.07
CA TYR A 22 2.97 -8.62 13.39
C TYR A 22 4.49 -8.48 13.56
N ALA A 23 5.17 -9.59 13.80
CA ALA A 23 6.62 -9.66 13.72
C ALA A 23 7.04 -9.73 12.24
N TYR A 24 7.11 -8.57 11.59
CA TYR A 24 7.58 -8.49 10.22
C TYR A 24 9.08 -8.77 10.12
N PRO A 25 9.55 -9.36 9.00
CA PRO A 25 10.97 -9.46 8.72
C PRO A 25 11.57 -8.07 8.44
N ASP A 26 12.88 -7.94 8.60
CA ASP A 26 13.64 -6.68 8.43
C ASP A 26 13.50 -6.02 7.04
N ARG A 27 12.92 -6.73 6.05
CA ARG A 27 12.75 -6.20 4.69
C ARG A 27 11.59 -5.20 4.53
N ILE A 28 10.84 -4.91 5.58
CA ILE A 28 9.73 -3.95 5.53
C ILE A 28 10.27 -2.51 5.67
N SER A 29 10.01 -1.69 4.65
CA SER A 29 10.41 -0.28 4.60
C SER A 29 9.48 0.63 5.40
N GLY A 30 8.23 0.21 5.66
CA GLY A 30 7.28 0.98 6.45
C GLY A 30 5.94 0.28 6.67
N LEU A 31 5.13 0.86 7.56
CA LEU A 31 3.82 0.32 7.94
C LEU A 31 2.70 1.30 7.63
N ILE A 32 1.55 0.75 7.22
CA ILE A 32 0.28 1.46 7.04
C ILE A 32 -0.72 0.84 8.01
N ASN A 33 -1.17 1.59 9.00
CA ASN A 33 -2.25 1.14 9.87
C ASN A 33 -3.60 1.33 9.15
N GLN A 34 -4.37 0.26 8.98
CA GLN A 34 -5.59 0.22 8.19
C GLN A 34 -6.59 1.33 8.54
N ASP A 35 -6.90 1.50 9.82
CA ASP A 35 -7.94 2.43 10.30
C ASP A 35 -7.40 3.84 10.60
N GLU A 36 -6.16 4.12 10.26
CA GLU A 36 -5.55 5.42 10.50
C GLU A 36 -5.27 6.14 9.18
N LEU A 37 -6.19 7.01 8.75
CA LEU A 37 -6.05 7.82 7.53
C LEU A 37 -4.71 8.57 7.46
N ALA A 38 -4.20 9.05 8.60
CA ALA A 38 -2.90 9.72 8.68
C ALA A 38 -1.72 8.78 8.34
N SER A 39 -1.86 7.47 8.55
CA SER A 39 -0.83 6.47 8.20
C SER A 39 -0.63 6.35 6.70
N TYR A 40 -1.69 6.46 5.89
CA TYR A 40 -1.59 6.51 4.43
C TYR A 40 -0.85 7.76 3.96
N ALA A 41 -1.14 8.91 4.57
CA ALA A 41 -0.41 10.15 4.26
C ALA A 41 1.07 10.09 4.69
N ARG A 42 1.39 9.40 5.79
CA ARG A 42 2.79 9.13 6.20
C ARG A 42 3.49 8.20 5.20
N ALA A 43 2.82 7.13 4.78
CA ALA A 43 3.37 6.22 3.77
C ALA A 43 3.62 6.94 2.44
N ALA A 44 2.71 7.81 2.00
CA ALA A 44 2.92 8.63 0.82
C ALA A 44 4.23 9.43 0.88
N ARG A 45 4.50 10.07 2.03
CA ARG A 45 5.75 10.81 2.25
C ARG A 45 6.96 9.89 2.26
N GLY A 46 6.89 8.75 2.93
CA GLY A 46 7.98 7.78 3.00
C GLY A 46 8.36 7.20 1.64
N ILE A 47 7.36 6.78 0.85
CA ILE A 47 7.55 6.28 -0.52
C ILE A 47 8.15 7.37 -1.42
N THR A 48 7.66 8.61 -1.33
CA THR A 48 8.22 9.71 -2.13
C THR A 48 9.67 9.99 -1.73
N ALA A 49 9.98 9.96 -0.43
CA ALA A 49 11.33 10.18 0.09
C ALA A 49 12.31 9.05 -0.27
N SER A 50 11.84 7.82 -0.50
CA SER A 50 12.71 6.73 -0.97
C SER A 50 13.15 6.89 -2.43
N GLY A 51 12.51 7.80 -3.17
CA GLY A 51 12.81 8.04 -4.59
C GLY A 51 12.22 6.96 -5.50
N ALA A 52 11.17 6.27 -5.07
CA ALA A 52 10.54 5.22 -5.86
C ALA A 52 10.02 5.76 -7.20
N ASP A 53 10.34 5.08 -8.30
CA ASP A 53 9.92 5.47 -9.65
C ASP A 53 8.49 5.05 -10.00
N MET A 54 7.91 4.11 -9.25
CA MET A 54 6.51 3.68 -9.34
C MET A 54 6.04 3.10 -8.01
N ILE A 55 4.73 2.98 -7.84
CA ILE A 55 4.14 2.17 -6.77
C ILE A 55 3.40 0.97 -7.34
N TRP A 56 3.46 -0.14 -6.60
CA TRP A 56 2.72 -1.36 -6.91
C TRP A 56 1.83 -1.73 -5.73
N ILE A 57 0.53 -1.59 -5.91
CA ILE A 57 -0.48 -1.86 -4.87
C ILE A 57 -1.00 -3.28 -5.04
N GLN A 58 -0.96 -4.05 -3.95
CA GLN A 58 -1.64 -5.33 -3.83
C GLN A 58 -3.02 -5.08 -3.24
N HIS A 59 -4.06 -5.17 -4.06
CA HIS A 59 -5.43 -4.85 -3.64
C HIS A 59 -6.23 -6.13 -3.32
N GLU A 60 -6.84 -6.15 -2.15
CA GLU A 60 -7.78 -7.17 -1.68
C GLU A 60 -8.96 -6.48 -0.99
N PHE A 61 -10.14 -7.11 -1.00
CA PHE A 61 -11.31 -6.52 -0.32
C PHE A 61 -11.12 -6.46 1.19
N GLY A 62 -11.49 -5.32 1.78
CA GLY A 62 -11.55 -5.14 3.22
C GLY A 62 -10.26 -4.71 3.90
N ILE A 63 -9.15 -4.55 3.16
CA ILE A 63 -7.84 -4.27 3.79
C ILE A 63 -7.53 -2.77 3.93
N PHE A 64 -8.20 -1.88 3.20
CA PHE A 64 -7.79 -0.46 3.18
C PHE A 64 -8.50 0.45 4.19
N GLY A 65 -9.45 -0.05 4.97
CA GLY A 65 -10.18 0.78 5.95
C GLY A 65 -11.00 1.91 5.30
N GLY A 66 -11.73 2.67 6.12
CA GLY A 66 -12.65 3.69 5.60
C GLY A 66 -13.85 3.09 4.86
N ARG A 67 -14.64 3.94 4.20
CA ARG A 67 -15.83 3.48 3.46
C ARG A 67 -15.38 2.89 2.13
N ALA A 68 -15.72 1.62 1.89
CA ALA A 68 -15.32 0.89 0.69
C ALA A 68 -13.80 0.92 0.39
N GLY A 69 -12.95 1.06 1.43
CA GLY A 69 -11.49 1.13 1.24
C GLY A 69 -10.96 2.51 0.87
N ASP A 70 -11.76 3.59 0.95
CA ASP A 70 -11.43 4.92 0.43
C ASP A 70 -10.15 5.57 1.01
N TYR A 71 -9.63 5.08 2.14
CA TYR A 71 -8.37 5.61 2.68
C TYR A 71 -7.18 5.37 1.75
N ILE A 72 -7.20 4.32 0.90
CA ILE A 72 -6.16 4.11 -0.12
C ILE A 72 -6.08 5.28 -1.11
N LEU A 73 -7.20 5.97 -1.36
CA LEU A 73 -7.23 7.15 -2.24
C LEU A 73 -6.40 8.30 -1.66
N SER A 74 -6.25 8.36 -0.33
CA SER A 74 -5.38 9.35 0.31
C SER A 74 -3.89 9.09 0.01
N LEU A 75 -3.48 7.83 -0.15
CA LEU A 75 -2.14 7.46 -0.60
C LEU A 75 -1.98 7.78 -2.09
N ILE A 76 -2.88 7.23 -2.94
CA ILE A 76 -2.81 7.34 -4.40
C ILE A 76 -2.85 8.81 -4.84
N GLY A 77 -3.76 9.61 -4.30
CA GLY A 77 -3.90 11.03 -4.66
C GLY A 77 -2.70 11.92 -4.31
N ARG A 78 -1.73 11.40 -3.53
CA ARG A 78 -0.48 12.10 -3.19
C ARG A 78 0.71 11.66 -4.05
N MET A 79 0.57 10.57 -4.80
CA MET A 79 1.65 10.05 -5.63
C MET A 79 1.84 10.89 -6.89
N LYS A 80 3.09 11.13 -7.23
CA LYS A 80 3.51 11.78 -8.48
C LYS A 80 4.17 10.83 -9.47
N VAL A 81 4.15 9.53 -9.14
CA VAL A 81 4.73 8.45 -9.91
C VAL A 81 3.63 7.48 -10.35
N PRO A 82 3.85 6.70 -11.42
CA PRO A 82 2.87 5.73 -11.90
C PRO A 82 2.43 4.75 -10.81
N VAL A 83 1.15 4.37 -10.88
CA VAL A 83 0.52 3.40 -9.98
C VAL A 83 0.16 2.16 -10.77
N ALA A 84 0.74 1.03 -10.41
CA ALA A 84 0.29 -0.29 -10.84
C ALA A 84 -0.53 -0.94 -9.71
N VAL A 85 -1.62 -1.61 -10.05
CA VAL A 85 -2.47 -2.30 -9.07
C VAL A 85 -2.66 -3.75 -9.51
N ALA A 86 -2.38 -4.68 -8.60
CA ALA A 86 -2.78 -6.07 -8.73
C ALA A 86 -4.08 -6.29 -7.94
N LEU A 87 -5.17 -6.58 -8.65
CA LEU A 87 -6.46 -6.93 -8.02
C LEU A 87 -6.49 -8.44 -7.78
N HIS A 88 -6.46 -8.86 -6.52
CA HIS A 88 -6.52 -10.29 -6.15
C HIS A 88 -7.95 -10.83 -6.14
N THR A 89 -8.90 -9.95 -5.88
CA THR A 89 -10.33 -10.25 -5.83
C THR A 89 -11.10 -9.08 -6.42
N VAL A 90 -12.06 -9.36 -7.30
CA VAL A 90 -13.03 -8.39 -7.81
C VAL A 90 -14.42 -8.96 -7.58
N LEU A 91 -15.32 -8.20 -6.95
CA LEU A 91 -16.69 -8.63 -6.73
C LEU A 91 -17.39 -8.73 -8.08
N ALA A 92 -18.07 -9.86 -8.33
CA ALA A 92 -18.87 -10.04 -9.54
C ALA A 92 -20.05 -9.05 -9.57
N GLU A 93 -20.61 -8.77 -8.39
CA GLU A 93 -21.71 -7.84 -8.18
C GLU A 93 -21.31 -6.88 -7.04
N PRO A 94 -20.64 -5.75 -7.36
CA PRO A 94 -20.32 -4.74 -6.36
C PRO A 94 -21.58 -4.02 -5.90
N ASP A 95 -21.62 -3.63 -4.63
CA ASP A 95 -22.57 -2.65 -4.13
C ASP A 95 -22.26 -1.26 -4.76
N PRO A 96 -23.24 -0.39 -4.99
CA PRO A 96 -23.00 1.01 -5.34
C PRO A 96 -22.14 1.82 -4.35
N ASP A 97 -21.94 1.35 -3.11
CA ASP A 97 -21.06 1.97 -2.11
C ASP A 97 -19.61 1.45 -2.10
#